data_AF-W2MRQ2-F1
#
_entry.id   AF-W2MRQ2-F1
#
_cell.length_a   1.000
_cell.length_b   1.000
_cell.length_c   1.000
_cell.angle_alpha   90.00
_cell.angle_beta   90.00
_cell.angle_gamma   90.00
#
_symmetry.space_group_name_H-M   'P 1'
#
loop_
_entity.id
_entity.type
_entity.pdbx_description
1 polymer ?
#
loop_
_entity_poly.entity_id
_entity_poly.type
_entity_poly.pdbx_seq_one_letter_code
_entity_poly.pdbx_strand_id
1 'polypeptide(L)'
;VLVTATSIRYLYGNENNLQVENGADGTTTAPCVKAFLRDIRSYAASCSAAVRQVPMGLDIADIPPRWQWISYYDCAVDNDENSRAEW
;
A
#
# COMPACT_ATOMS: atom_id res chain seq x y z
N VAL A 1 -3.61 -6.71 8.52
CA VAL A 1 -3.06 -5.45 7.96
C VAL A 1 -2.89 -4.48 9.11
N LEU A 2 -1.66 -4.05 9.37
CA LEU A 2 -1.37 -3.01 10.37
C LEU A 2 -1.47 -1.65 9.68
N VAL A 3 -2.16 -0.70 10.30
CA VAL A 3 -2.17 0.70 9.86
C VAL A 3 -1.28 1.50 10.80
N THR A 4 -0.21 2.06 10.26
CA THR A 4 0.66 2.97 11.03
C THR A 4 0.34 4.40 10.64
N ALA A 5 0.04 5.24 11.62
CA ALA A 5 -0.34 6.63 11.42
C ALA A 5 0.74 7.55 11.97
N THR A 6 1.24 8.45 11.14
CA THR A 6 2.02 9.61 11.58
C THR A 6 1.22 10.88 11.29
N SER A 7 1.60 12.03 11.85
CA SER A 7 0.97 13.31 11.50
C SER A 7 1.11 13.66 9.99
N ILE A 8 2.01 12.97 9.27
CA ILE A 8 2.45 13.29 7.91
C ILE A 8 1.89 12.29 6.88
N ARG A 9 1.78 11.00 7.21
CA ARG A 9 1.40 9.90 6.28
C ARG A 9 0.70 8.76 7.02
N TYR A 10 -0.21 8.08 6.32
CA TYR A 10 -0.72 6.76 6.73
C TYR A 10 -0.05 5.64 5.93
N LEU A 11 0.30 4.56 6.62
CA LEU A 11 0.85 3.34 6.04
C LEU A 11 -0.17 2.23 6.18
N TYR A 12 -0.58 1.62 5.07
CA TYR A 12 -1.61 0.59 4.98
C TYR A 12 -1.02 -0.82 4.78
N GLY A 13 0.22 -0.98 5.22
CA GLY A 13 0.99 -2.21 5.20
C GLY A 13 2.36 -1.97 5.83
N ASN A 14 2.87 -2.98 6.53
CA ASN A 14 4.23 -2.97 7.07
C ASN A 14 4.86 -4.32 6.75
N GLU A 15 5.87 -4.31 5.89
CA GLU A 15 6.70 -5.47 5.56
C GLU A 15 5.91 -6.68 5.07
N ASN A 16 4.79 -6.46 4.40
CA ASN A 16 3.93 -7.53 3.90
C ASN A 16 4.64 -8.46 2.91
N ASN A 17 5.68 -7.96 2.24
CA ASN A 17 6.52 -8.75 1.35
C ASN A 17 7.41 -9.77 2.10
N LEU A 18 7.57 -9.64 3.42
CA LEU A 18 8.30 -10.58 4.30
C LEU A 18 7.37 -11.60 4.98
N GLN A 19 6.05 -11.55 4.73
CA GLN A 19 5.10 -12.48 5.31
C GLN A 19 5.43 -13.93 4.90
N VAL A 20 5.44 -14.85 5.89
CA VAL A 20 5.64 -16.30 5.68
C VAL A 20 4.59 -17.15 6.42
N GLU A 21 3.55 -16.53 6.97
CA GLU A 21 2.54 -17.24 7.75
C GLU A 21 1.59 -18.05 6.86
N ASN A 22 1.12 -19.19 7.39
CA ASN A 22 0.12 -20.06 6.76
C ASN A 22 0.50 -20.55 5.36
N GLY A 23 1.80 -20.65 5.06
CA GLY A 23 2.29 -21.08 3.75
C GLY A 23 2.10 -20.05 2.63
N ALA A 24 1.62 -18.84 2.95
CA ALA A 24 1.57 -17.72 2.03
C ALA A 24 2.87 -16.91 2.14
N ASP A 25 3.38 -16.46 1.00
CA ASP A 25 4.49 -15.53 0.93
C ASP A 25 4.03 -14.11 0.56
N GLY A 26 4.96 -13.17 0.56
CA GLY A 26 4.71 -11.79 0.16
C GLY A 26 4.05 -11.65 -1.22
N THR A 27 4.36 -12.52 -2.18
CA THR A 27 3.78 -12.44 -3.53
C THR A 27 2.32 -12.86 -3.56
N THR A 28 1.94 -13.78 -2.68
CA THR A 28 0.57 -14.25 -2.52
C THR A 28 -0.34 -13.16 -1.95
N THR A 29 0.19 -12.34 -1.03
CA THR A 29 -0.60 -11.31 -0.32
C THR A 29 -0.51 -9.92 -0.94
N ALA A 30 0.51 -9.65 -1.77
CA ALA A 30 0.71 -8.33 -2.39
C ALA A 30 -0.52 -7.78 -3.15
N PRO A 31 -1.28 -8.58 -3.92
CA PRO A 31 -2.51 -8.11 -4.56
C PRO A 31 -3.57 -7.61 -3.57
N CYS A 32 -3.72 -8.29 -2.43
CA CYS A 32 -4.67 -7.89 -1.38
C CYS A 32 -4.27 -6.57 -0.72
N VAL A 33 -2.97 -6.41 -0.42
CA VAL A 33 -2.43 -5.15 0.15
C VAL A 33 -2.63 -4.00 -0.83
N LYS A 34 -2.39 -4.24 -2.13
CA LYS A 34 -2.58 -3.23 -3.17
C LYS A 34 -4.05 -2.83 -3.36
N ALA A 35 -4.97 -3.80 -3.32
CA ALA A 35 -6.40 -3.52 -3.34
C ALA A 35 -6.84 -2.71 -2.10
N PHE A 36 -6.33 -3.06 -0.91
CA PHE A 36 -6.62 -2.32 0.30
C PHE A 36 -6.13 -0.86 0.25
N LEU A 37 -4.91 -0.64 -0.24
CA LEU A 37 -4.37 0.70 -0.50
C LEU A 37 -5.27 1.49 -1.45
N ARG A 38 -5.69 0.89 -2.57
CA ARG A 38 -6.63 1.49 -3.53
C ARG A 38 -7.93 1.91 -2.88
N ASP A 39 -8.55 1.02 -2.13
CA ASP A 39 -9.87 1.24 -1.55
C ASP A 39 -9.84 2.36 -0.50
N ILE A 40 -8.79 2.39 0.33
CA ILE A 40 -8.64 3.45 1.34
C ILE A 40 -8.31 4.80 0.69
N ARG A 41 -7.46 4.83 -0.34
CA ARG A 41 -7.18 6.05 -1.10
C ARG A 41 -8.45 6.59 -1.77
N SER A 42 -9.24 5.71 -2.36
CA SER A 42 -10.54 6.05 -2.97
C SER A 42 -11.51 6.62 -1.92
N TYR A 43 -11.58 6.00 -0.74
CA TYR A 43 -12.38 6.50 0.37
C TYR A 43 -11.91 7.88 0.83
N ALA A 44 -10.60 8.08 1.01
CA ALA A 44 -10.05 9.36 1.44
C ALA A 44 -10.31 10.49 0.42
N ALA A 45 -10.19 10.19 -0.87
CA ALA A 45 -10.52 11.10 -1.95
C ALA A 45 -12.00 11.51 -1.91
N SER A 46 -12.91 10.57 -1.60
CA SER A 46 -14.34 10.86 -1.44
C SER A 46 -14.63 11.82 -0.28
N CYS A 47 -13.74 11.90 0.72
CA CYS A 47 -13.84 12.79 1.87
C CYS A 47 -13.06 14.10 1.72
N SER A 48 -12.50 14.41 0.54
CA SER A 48 -11.59 15.54 0.32
C SER A 48 -12.14 16.92 0.69
N ALA A 49 -13.47 17.09 0.70
CA ALA A 49 -14.11 18.32 1.16
C ALA A 49 -14.17 18.47 2.69
N ALA A 50 -14.00 17.38 3.44
CA ALA A 50 -14.18 17.32 4.89
C ALA A 50 -12.89 17.03 5.66
N VAL A 51 -11.91 16.34 5.05
CA VAL A 51 -10.65 15.96 5.68
C VAL A 51 -9.46 16.32 4.81
N ARG A 52 -8.37 16.74 5.47
CA ARG A 52 -7.08 16.99 4.82
C ARG A 52 -6.61 15.71 4.12
N GLN A 53 -6.21 15.85 2.88
CA GLN A 53 -5.60 14.77 2.13
C GLN A 53 -4.16 14.57 2.64
N VAL A 54 -3.91 13.37 3.15
CA VAL A 54 -2.60 12.93 3.63
C VAL A 54 -2.09 11.86 2.69
N PRO A 55 -0.79 11.83 2.42
CA PRO A 55 -0.22 10.76 1.65
C PRO A 55 -0.49 9.38 2.28
N MET A 56 -0.72 8.38 1.42
CA MET A 56 -1.10 7.01 1.78
C MET A 56 -0.19 6.01 1.06
N GLY A 57 0.57 5.24 1.83
CA GLY A 57 1.55 4.29 1.31
C GLY A 57 1.63 3.03 2.14
N LEU A 58 2.81 2.40 2.12
CA LEU A 58 3.13 1.20 2.89
C LEU A 58 4.64 1.14 3.12
N ASP A 59 5.04 0.41 4.16
CA ASP A 59 6.43 0.07 4.40
C ASP A 59 6.74 -1.30 3.81
N ILE A 60 7.89 -1.40 3.13
CA ILE A 60 8.33 -2.62 2.44
C ILE A 60 9.66 -3.07 3.04
N ALA A 61 9.76 -4.35 3.37
CA ALA A 61 11.01 -4.94 3.86
C ALA A 61 12.07 -4.94 2.77
N ASP A 62 13.34 -4.71 3.15
CA ASP A 62 14.48 -4.72 2.23
C ASP A 62 14.92 -6.14 1.87
N ILE A 63 14.14 -6.81 1.00
CA ILE A 63 14.42 -8.17 0.52
C ILE A 63 14.71 -8.19 -1.00
N PRO A 64 15.69 -8.97 -1.47
CA PRO A 64 15.96 -9.11 -2.90
C PRO A 64 14.87 -9.87 -3.66
N PRO A 65 14.54 -9.48 -4.91
CA PRO A 65 14.95 -8.23 -5.56
C PRO A 65 14.08 -7.05 -5.10
N ARG A 66 14.69 -6.08 -4.38
CA ARG A 66 13.99 -4.90 -3.82
C ARG A 66 13.20 -4.11 -4.86
N TRP A 67 13.75 -3.97 -6.07
CA TRP A 67 13.15 -3.19 -7.15
C TRP A 67 11.78 -3.74 -7.58
N GLN A 68 11.59 -5.06 -7.53
CA GLN A 68 10.33 -5.69 -7.95
C GLN A 68 9.17 -5.24 -7.07
N TRP A 69 9.39 -5.17 -5.76
CA TRP A 69 8.37 -4.74 -4.79
C TRP A 69 8.00 -3.27 -4.99
N ILE A 70 9.00 -2.40 -5.14
CA ILE A 70 8.77 -0.97 -5.36
C ILE A 70 8.02 -0.75 -6.68
N SER A 71 8.46 -1.38 -7.77
CA SER A 71 7.78 -1.28 -9.07
C SER A 71 6.36 -1.83 -9.04
N TYR A 72 6.11 -2.89 -8.26
CA TYR A 72 4.78 -3.45 -8.11
C TYR A 72 3.81 -2.45 -7.47
N TYR A 73 4.21 -1.80 -6.37
CA TYR A 73 3.36 -0.83 -5.67
C TYR A 73 3.32 0.55 -6.34
N ASP A 74 4.31 0.89 -7.18
CA ASP A 74 4.28 2.11 -7.97
C ASP A 74 3.41 1.99 -9.23
N CYS A 75 3.15 0.81 -9.77
CA CYS A 75 2.35 0.66 -10.99
C CYS A 75 0.84 0.94 -10.75
N ALA A 76 0.16 1.63 -11.66
CA ALA A 76 -1.30 1.74 -11.64
C ALA A 76 -1.97 0.48 -12.22
N VAL A 77 -3.09 0.05 -11.66
CA VAL A 77 -3.94 -1.04 -12.16
C VAL A 77 -5.15 -0.42 -12.86
N ASP A 78 -5.44 -0.82 -14.09
CA ASP A 78 -6.60 -0.35 -14.87
C ASP A 78 -6.71 1.19 -14.96
N ASN A 79 -5.56 1.89 -15.01
CA ASN A 79 -5.46 3.36 -14.95
C ASN A 79 -6.06 4.02 -13.69
N ASP A 80 -6.23 3.26 -12.60
CA ASP A 80 -6.64 3.80 -11.31
C ASP A 80 -5.41 4.27 -10.50
N GLU A 81 -5.20 5.58 -10.44
CA GLU A 81 -4.11 6.19 -9.67
C GLU A 81 -4.20 5.92 -8.17
N ASN A 82 -5.38 5.58 -7.63
CA ASN A 82 -5.50 5.20 -6.22
C ASN A 82 -4.79 3.88 -5.93
N SER A 83 -4.51 3.06 -6.94
CA SER A 83 -3.77 1.80 -6.76
C SER A 83 -2.27 1.97 -6.58
N ARG A 84 -1.71 3.16 -6.85
CA ARG A 84 -0.30 3.46 -6.60
C ARG A 84 -0.06 3.70 -5.11
N ALA A 85 1.11 3.32 -4.61
CA ALA A 85 1.59 3.81 -3.32
C ALA A 85 2.10 5.25 -3.45
N GLU A 86 1.84 6.05 -2.42
CA GLU A 86 2.49 7.34 -2.28
C GLU A 86 3.74 7.13 -1.41
N TRP A 87 4.85 7.65 -1.88
CA TRP A 87 6.17 7.62 -1.22
C TRP A 87 6.47 8.97 -0.59
#